data_AF-X1M292-F1
#
_entry.id   AF-X1M292-F1
#
_cell.length_a   1.000
_cell.length_b   1.000
_cell.length_c   1.000
_cell.angle_alpha   90.00
_cell.angle_beta   90.00
_cell.angle_gamma   90.00
#
_symmetry.space_group_name_H-M   'P 1'
#
loop_
_entity.id
_entity.type
_entity.pdbx_description
1 polymer ?
#
loop_
_entity_poly.entity_id
_entity_poly.type
_entity_poly.pdbx_seq_one_letter_code
_entity_poly.pdbx_strand_id
1 'polypeptide(L)'
;MKIDNMVDSLVKVGIICPCDIEYQSCKNILKLHNETELAGRLISSRKEKDVEVIAIQAGPGKIQCASATQLIIDRFESDFIFDVGAA
;
A
#
# COMPACT_ATOMS: atom_id res chain seq x y z
N MET A 1 -20.25 -26.01 -21.26
CA MET A 1 -20.08 -24.59 -20.89
C MET A 1 -20.15 -24.54 -19.37
N LYS A 2 -19.00 -24.44 -18.69
CA LYS A 2 -18.94 -24.14 -17.25
C LYS A 2 -18.50 -22.69 -17.15
N ILE A 3 -19.39 -21.85 -16.66
CA ILE A 3 -19.04 -20.51 -16.21
C ILE A 3 -18.75 -20.71 -14.73
N ASP A 4 -17.51 -21.02 -14.40
CA ASP A 4 -17.08 -21.03 -13.02
C ASP A 4 -17.12 -19.57 -12.55
N ASN A 5 -18.07 -19.24 -11.68
CA ASN A 5 -18.11 -17.96 -10.97
C ASN A 5 -16.85 -17.84 -10.10
N MET A 6 -15.76 -17.39 -10.69
CA MET A 6 -14.60 -16.92 -9.93
C MET A 6 -14.92 -15.49 -9.52
N VAL A 7 -15.04 -15.25 -8.23
CA VAL A 7 -15.15 -13.88 -7.71
C VAL A 7 -13.91 -13.14 -8.20
N ASP A 8 -14.09 -12.14 -9.08
CA ASP A 8 -13.07 -11.15 -9.45
C ASP A 8 -12.77 -10.26 -8.22
N SER A 9 -12.42 -10.85 -7.06
CA SER A 9 -12.05 -10.05 -5.90
C SER A 9 -10.63 -9.58 -6.08
N LEU A 10 -10.51 -8.34 -6.53
CA LEU A 10 -9.28 -7.58 -6.49
C LEU A 10 -8.73 -7.58 -5.06
N VAL A 11 -7.56 -8.19 -4.85
CA VAL A 11 -6.85 -8.18 -3.57
C VAL A 11 -6.18 -6.82 -3.40
N LYS A 12 -6.42 -6.14 -2.29
CA LYS A 12 -5.83 -4.83 -1.99
C LYS A 12 -4.79 -4.94 -0.88
N VAL A 13 -3.57 -4.55 -1.19
CA VAL A 13 -2.43 -4.62 -0.27
C VAL A 13 -1.94 -3.21 0.06
N GLY A 14 -1.92 -2.89 1.35
CA GLY A 14 -1.27 -1.70 1.89
C GLY A 14 0.16 -2.02 2.36
N ILE A 15 1.12 -1.16 2.05
CA ILE A 15 2.51 -1.27 2.51
C ILE A 15 2.88 -0.01 3.26
N ILE A 16 3.31 -0.16 4.51
CA ILE A 16 3.70 0.93 5.40
C ILE A 16 5.22 1.05 5.38
N CYS A 17 5.72 2.15 4.84
CA CYS A 17 7.15 2.46 4.75
C CYS A 17 7.51 3.57 5.75
N PRO A 18 8.28 3.30 6.82
CA PRO A 18 8.58 4.27 7.86
C PRO A 18 9.41 5.46 7.36
N CYS A 19 10.42 5.23 6.52
CA CYS A 19 11.28 6.31 6.00
C CYS A 19 11.27 6.35 4.47
N ASP A 20 11.88 7.40 3.92
CA ASP A 20 11.98 7.61 2.47
C ASP A 20 12.72 6.45 1.77
N ILE A 21 13.80 5.94 2.37
CA ILE A 21 14.57 4.85 1.76
C ILE A 21 13.72 3.59 1.57
N GLU A 22 12.94 3.17 2.56
CA GLU A 22 12.04 2.02 2.40
C GLU A 22 10.93 2.31 1.38
N TYR A 23 10.40 3.54 1.35
CA TYR A 23 9.36 3.94 0.41
C TYR A 23 9.87 3.91 -1.04
N GLN A 24 11.03 4.52 -1.31
CA GLN A 24 11.64 4.51 -2.65
C GLN A 24 12.03 3.09 -3.08
N SER A 25 12.62 2.29 -2.19
CA SER A 25 12.92 0.88 -2.47
C SER A 25 11.66 0.09 -2.82
N CYS A 26 10.59 0.23 -2.03
CA CYS A 26 9.32 -0.42 -2.28
C CYS A 26 8.71 0.00 -3.64
N LYS A 27 8.65 1.31 -3.90
CA LYS A 27 8.18 1.89 -5.16
C LYS A 27 8.92 1.32 -6.36
N ASN A 28 10.25 1.23 -6.28
CA ASN A 28 11.09 0.72 -7.37
C ASN A 28 10.92 -0.79 -7.60
N ILE A 29 10.96 -1.60 -6.53
CA ILE A 29 10.84 -3.06 -6.62
C ILE A 29 9.47 -3.47 -7.16
N LEU A 30 8.40 -2.82 -6.67
CA LEU A 30 7.02 -3.13 -7.06
C LEU A 30 6.53 -2.32 -8.27
N LYS A 31 7.39 -1.47 -8.84
CA LYS A 31 7.12 -0.62 -10.00
C LYS A 31 5.86 0.26 -9.81
N LEU A 32 5.68 0.80 -8.61
CA LEU A 32 4.60 1.72 -8.29
C LEU A 32 4.86 3.06 -8.99
N HIS A 33 3.82 3.67 -9.55
CA HIS A 33 3.99 4.81 -10.46
C HIS A 33 2.94 5.91 -10.30
N ASN A 34 1.78 5.63 -9.69
CA ASN A 34 0.74 6.62 -9.44
C ASN A 34 1.00 7.36 -8.12
N GLU A 35 2.05 8.18 -8.09
CA GLU A 35 2.40 8.93 -6.89
C GLU A 35 1.49 10.14 -6.68
N THR A 36 1.00 10.31 -5.46
CA THR A 36 0.17 11.43 -5.04
C THR A 36 0.36 11.68 -3.53
N GLU A 37 -0.28 12.72 -3.01
CA GLU A 37 -0.26 13.05 -1.60
C GLU A 37 -1.63 12.78 -0.95
N LEU A 38 -1.62 12.14 0.21
CA LEU A 38 -2.80 11.90 1.03
C LEU A 38 -2.50 12.26 2.49
N ALA A 39 -3.22 13.26 3.00
CA ALA A 39 -3.07 13.74 4.38
C ALA A 39 -1.61 14.06 4.77
N GLY A 40 -0.87 14.76 3.90
CA GLY A 40 0.52 15.15 4.15
C GLY A 40 1.54 14.04 3.89
N ARG A 41 1.13 12.89 3.33
CA ARG A 41 2.00 11.73 3.10
C ARG A 41 2.02 11.35 1.63
N LEU A 42 3.21 11.04 1.12
CA LEU A 42 3.34 10.46 -0.21
C LEU A 42 2.79 9.04 -0.22
N ILE A 43 1.99 8.76 -1.23
CA ILE A 43 1.54 7.41 -1.56
C ILE A 43 1.88 7.12 -3.02
N SER A 44 2.21 5.88 -3.33
CA SER A 44 2.32 5.41 -4.71
C SER A 44 1.59 4.09 -4.84
N SER A 45 0.88 3.93 -5.95
CA SER A 45 0.12 2.72 -6.20
C SER A 45 0.39 2.11 -7.57
N ARG A 46 -0.02 0.85 -7.68
CA ARG A 46 -0.11 0.10 -8.93
C ARG A 46 -1.28 -0.86 -8.83
N LYS A 47 -2.09 -0.91 -9.88
CA LYS A 47 -3.22 -1.82 -10.00
C LYS A 47 -3.05 -2.72 -11.21
N GLU A 48 -3.15 -4.01 -10.97
CA GLU A 48 -3.25 -5.06 -11.98
C GLU A 48 -4.66 -5.68 -11.94
N LYS A 49 -4.88 -6.76 -12.71
CA LYS A 49 -6.20 -7.38 -12.86
C LYS A 49 -6.77 -7.88 -11.52
N ASP A 50 -5.93 -8.48 -10.70
CA ASP A 50 -6.29 -9.23 -9.49
C ASP A 50 -5.66 -8.65 -8.21
N VAL A 51 -4.73 -7.70 -8.33
CA VAL A 51 -4.09 -7.05 -7.17
C VAL A 51 -3.97 -5.53 -7.33
N GLU A 52 -4.22 -4.80 -6.25
CA GLU A 52 -3.92 -3.39 -6.11
C GLU A 52 -2.97 -3.20 -4.92
N VAL A 53 -1.83 -2.58 -5.17
CA VAL A 53 -0.81 -2.32 -4.15
C VAL A 53 -0.70 -0.81 -3.95
N ILE A 54 -0.73 -0.38 -2.68
CA ILE A 54 -0.52 1.00 -2.26
C ILE A 54 0.60 1.02 -1.22
N ALA A 55 1.67 1.75 -1.50
CA ALA A 55 2.70 2.06 -0.51
C ALA A 55 2.51 3.48 0.00
N ILE A 56 2.70 3.69 1.31
CA ILE A 56 2.66 5.00 1.97
C ILE A 56 3.97 5.28 2.70
N GLN A 57 4.51 6.48 2.53
CA GLN A 57 5.58 6.99 3.37
C GLN A 57 4.97 7.48 4.69
N ALA A 58 5.04 6.65 5.72
CA ALA A 58 4.36 6.88 6.99
C ALA A 58 5.00 7.97 7.85
N GLY A 59 6.33 8.04 7.83
CA GLY A 59 7.15 8.76 8.80
C GLY A 59 7.62 7.83 9.93
N PRO A 60 8.78 8.12 10.57
CA PRO A 60 9.36 7.22 11.55
C PRO A 60 8.60 7.22 12.88
N GLY A 61 8.55 6.04 13.52
CA GLY A 61 8.06 5.86 14.87
C GLY A 61 6.60 5.37 14.97
N LYS A 62 6.24 4.87 16.15
CA LYS A 62 4.99 4.13 16.40
C LYS A 62 3.73 4.90 16.00
N ILE A 63 3.66 6.19 16.37
CA ILE A 63 2.47 7.02 16.13
C ILE A 63 2.26 7.25 14.63
N GLN A 64 3.35 7.51 13.89
CA GLN A 64 3.29 7.77 12.46
C GLN A 64 2.87 6.52 11.68
N CYS A 65 3.50 5.37 11.94
CA CYS A 65 3.13 4.11 11.29
C CYS A 65 1.69 3.68 11.62
N ALA A 66 1.25 3.83 12.88
CA ALA A 66 -0.13 3.50 13.27
C ALA A 66 -1.15 4.41 12.57
N SER A 67 -0.89 5.73 12.53
CA SER A 67 -1.75 6.69 11.84
C SER A 67 -1.82 6.45 10.33
N ALA A 68 -0.68 6.15 9.70
CA ALA A 68 -0.63 5.79 8.28
C ALA A 68 -1.37 4.47 7.99
N THR A 69 -1.23 3.47 8.86
CA THR A 69 -1.95 2.19 8.74
C THR A 69 -3.46 2.40 8.78
N GLN A 70 -3.96 3.15 9.76
CA GLN A 70 -5.39 3.49 9.86
C GLN A 70 -5.88 4.20 8.60
N LEU A 71 -5.12 5.19 8.11
CA LEU A 71 -5.45 5.92 6.88
C LEU A 71 -5.56 4.99 5.67
N ILE A 72 -4.66 4.01 5.54
CA ILE A 72 -4.71 3.05 4.44
C ILE A 72 -5.94 2.15 4.53
N ILE A 73 -6.23 1.63 5.73
CA ILE A 73 -7.41 0.79 5.98
C ILE A 73 -8.69 1.57 5.64
N ASP A 74 -8.86 2.78 6.15
CA ASP A 74 -10.10 3.55 5.99
C ASP A 74 -10.32 4.04 4.55
N ARG A 75 -9.24 4.33 3.81
CA ARG A 75 -9.34 4.92 2.47
C ARG A 75 -9.35 3.91 1.34
N PHE A 76 -8.67 2.79 1.53
CA PHE A 76 -8.48 1.81 0.46
C PHE A 76 -9.13 0.47 0.77
N GLU A 77 -9.55 0.24 2.02
CA GLU A 77 -10.15 -1.02 2.47
C GLU A 77 -9.23 -2.19 2.13
N SER A 78 -7.95 -2.06 2.49
CA SER A 78 -6.93 -3.08 2.21
C SER A 78 -7.26 -4.40 2.92
N ASP A 79 -7.15 -5.51 2.19
CA ASP A 79 -7.30 -6.86 2.73
C ASP A 79 -6.09 -7.25 3.60
N PHE A 80 -4.91 -6.76 3.24
CA PHE A 80 -3.66 -7.02 3.95
C PHE A 80 -2.84 -5.75 4.12
N ILE A 81 -2.13 -5.66 5.26
CA ILE A 81 -1.15 -4.61 5.54
C ILE A 81 0.22 -5.28 5.78
N PHE A 82 1.24 -4.79 5.10
CA PHE A 82 2.63 -5.18 5.29
C PHE A 82 3.41 -3.98 5.86
N ASP A 83 3.95 -4.14 7.07
CA ASP A 83 4.93 -3.20 7.64
C ASP A 83 6.32 -3.63 7.20
N VAL A 84 7.09 -2.73 6.59
CA VAL A 84 8.41 -3.04 6.02
C VAL A 84 9.46 -2.09 6.59
N GLY A 85 10.62 -2.62 6.93
CA GLY A 85 11.70 -1.81 7.49
C GLY A 85 12.89 -2.64 7.95
N ALA A 86 13.98 -1.95 8.29
CA ALA A 86 15.10 -2.55 8.99
C ALA A 86 14.81 -2.63 10.51
N ALA A 87 15.43 -3.60 11.19
CA ALA A 87 15.30 -3.83 12.64
C ALA A 87 16.68 -4.01 13.30
#